data_AF-A0A960A478-F1
#
_entry.id   AF-A0A960A478-F1
#
_cell.length_a   1.000
_cell.length_b   1.000
_cell.length_c   1.000
_cell.angle_alpha   90.00
_cell.angle_beta   90.00
_cell.angle_gamma   90.00
#
_symmetry.space_group_name_H-M   'P 1'
#
loop_
_entity.id
_entity.type
_entity.pdbx_description
1 polymer ?
#
loop_
_entity_poly.entity_id
_entity_poly.type
_entity_poly.pdbx_seq_one_letter_code
_entity_poly.pdbx_strand_id
1 'polypeptide(L)'
;MRSDTQLARLLRLVPYLSANPGVGVADVAAAFGVAPRQVVADLEVLQFCGLPGGYPDDLFDVDLEDVRESGRIEFRNADVLARPLQLRPAEAAGLMAALGLVVEAGGASDAAA
;
A
#
# COMPACT_ATOMS: atom_id res chain seq x y z
N MET A 1 12.65 -10.47 -9.18
CA MET A 1 11.40 -9.95 -8.59
C MET A 1 10.44 -9.69 -9.73
N ARG A 2 9.23 -10.27 -9.74
CA ARG A 2 8.16 -9.74 -10.59
C ARG A 2 7.55 -8.56 -9.86
N SER A 3 7.87 -7.36 -10.33
CA SER A 3 7.48 -6.06 -9.77
C SER A 3 5.95 -5.94 -9.58
N ASP A 4 5.18 -6.65 -10.40
CA ASP A 4 3.74 -6.46 -10.55
C ASP A 4 2.94 -6.98 -9.34
N THR A 5 3.32 -8.14 -8.81
CA THR A 5 2.64 -8.74 -7.63
C THR A 5 2.88 -7.91 -6.37
N GLN A 6 4.08 -7.34 -6.22
CA GLN A 6 4.37 -6.45 -5.10
C GLN A 6 3.60 -5.13 -5.23
N LEU A 7 3.61 -4.53 -6.42
CA LEU A 7 2.87 -3.29 -6.67
C LEU A 7 1.37 -3.45 -6.39
N ALA A 8 0.73 -4.50 -6.92
CA ALA A 8 -0.67 -4.79 -6.66
C ALA A 8 -0.98 -4.95 -5.16
N ARG A 9 -0.05 -5.58 -4.42
CA ARG A 9 -0.18 -5.74 -2.96
C ARG A 9 -0.05 -4.43 -2.22
N LEU A 10 0.92 -3.58 -2.55
CA LEU A 10 1.11 -2.26 -1.94
C LEU A 10 -0.12 -1.35 -2.17
N LEU A 11 -0.67 -1.37 -3.38
CA LEU A 11 -1.89 -0.62 -3.72
C LEU A 11 -3.11 -1.05 -2.90
N ARG A 12 -3.21 -2.34 -2.53
CA ARG A 12 -4.26 -2.84 -1.62
C ARG A 12 -3.93 -2.61 -0.14
N LEU A 13 -2.66 -2.61 0.23
CA LEU A 13 -2.21 -2.53 1.63
C LEU A 13 -2.54 -1.17 2.26
N VAL A 14 -2.26 -0.08 1.54
CA VAL A 14 -2.50 1.29 2.04
C VAL A 14 -3.96 1.55 2.44
N PRO A 15 -4.98 1.32 1.57
CA PRO A 15 -6.37 1.53 1.97
C PRO A 15 -6.84 0.53 3.05
N TYR A 16 -6.28 -0.68 3.07
CA TYR A 16 -6.59 -1.67 4.12
C TYR A 16 -6.12 -1.20 5.50
N LEU A 17 -4.88 -0.73 5.62
CA LEU A 17 -4.33 -0.23 6.88
C LEU A 17 -5.07 1.02 7.36
N SER A 18 -5.42 1.92 6.44
CA SER A 18 -6.20 3.13 6.76
C SER A 18 -7.60 2.81 7.29
N ALA A 19 -8.22 1.71 6.82
CA ALA A 19 -9.52 1.26 7.29
C ALA A 19 -9.47 0.40 8.58
N ASN A 20 -8.29 -0.09 8.97
CA ASN A 20 -8.11 -0.98 10.12
C ASN A 20 -6.96 -0.48 11.03
N PRO A 21 -7.14 0.63 11.77
CA PRO A 21 -6.09 1.17 12.64
C PRO A 21 -5.65 0.15 13.71
N GLY A 22 -4.33 0.00 13.89
CA GLY A 22 -3.76 -0.88 14.90
C GLY A 22 -3.89 -2.38 14.58
N VAL A 23 -4.18 -2.76 13.33
CA VAL A 23 -4.27 -4.16 12.90
C VAL A 23 -2.95 -4.90 13.11
N GLY A 24 -3.01 -6.18 13.48
CA GLY A 24 -1.83 -7.00 13.68
C GLY A 24 -1.20 -7.46 12.36
N VAL A 25 0.13 -7.54 12.30
CA VAL A 25 0.88 -8.04 11.13
C VAL A 25 0.39 -9.43 10.69
N ALA A 26 0.05 -10.30 11.65
CA ALA A 26 -0.46 -11.64 11.37
C ALA A 26 -1.84 -11.61 10.68
N ASP A 27 -2.71 -10.68 11.08
CA ASP A 27 -4.05 -10.52 10.49
C ASP A 27 -3.94 -9.97 9.06
N VAL A 28 -3.04 -9.00 8.84
CA VAL A 28 -2.73 -8.50 7.49
C VAL A 28 -2.18 -9.64 6.62
N ALA A 29 -1.23 -10.41 7.14
CA ALA A 29 -0.64 -11.53 6.42
C ALA A 29 -1.69 -12.55 5.98
N ALA A 30 -2.63 -12.88 6.87
CA ALA A 30 -3.77 -13.76 6.57
C ALA A 30 -4.71 -13.15 5.51
N ALA A 31 -5.09 -11.87 5.64
CA ALA A 31 -5.97 -11.19 4.70
C ALA A 31 -5.38 -11.05 3.28
N PHE A 32 -4.05 -11.02 3.17
CA PHE A 32 -3.32 -10.85 1.92
C PHE A 32 -2.71 -12.15 1.37
N GLY A 33 -2.83 -13.26 2.10
CA GLY A 33 -2.29 -14.56 1.68
C GLY A 33 -0.76 -14.59 1.58
N VAL A 34 -0.05 -13.81 2.40
CA VAL A 34 1.41 -13.71 2.39
C VAL A 34 2.01 -14.06 3.76
N ALA A 35 3.32 -14.26 3.83
CA ALA A 35 4.00 -14.45 5.10
C ALA A 35 4.08 -13.13 5.90
N PRO A 36 4.04 -13.15 7.25
CA PRO A 36 4.20 -11.94 8.08
C PRO A 36 5.45 -11.11 7.74
N ARG A 37 6.57 -11.78 7.47
CA ARG A 37 7.82 -11.12 7.02
C ARG A 37 7.66 -10.31 5.72
N GLN A 38 6.75 -10.73 4.84
CA GLN A 38 6.48 -10.01 3.60
C GLN A 38 5.71 -8.72 3.87
N VAL A 39 4.77 -8.74 4.81
CA VAL A 39 4.04 -7.53 5.25
C VAL A 39 5.04 -6.52 5.81
N VAL A 40 5.97 -6.95 6.67
CA VAL A 40 7.01 -6.06 7.22
C VAL A 40 7.89 -5.47 6.10
N ALA A 41 8.32 -6.30 5.14
CA ALA A 41 9.09 -5.82 3.98
C ALA A 41 8.30 -4.84 3.10
N ASP A 42 6.98 -4.97 3.02
CA ASP A 42 6.13 -4.03 2.29
C ASP A 42 5.97 -2.70 3.06
N LEU A 43 5.85 -2.75 4.40
CA LEU A 43 5.85 -1.55 5.25
C LEU A 43 7.18 -0.79 5.16
N GLU A 44 8.31 -1.51 5.04
CA GLU A 44 9.62 -0.91 4.80
C GLU A 44 9.68 -0.11 3.49
N VAL A 45 8.91 -0.49 2.47
CA VAL A 45 8.79 0.27 1.22
C VAL A 45 7.84 1.45 1.39
N LEU A 46 6.70 1.24 2.06
CA LEU A 46 5.69 2.27 2.24
C LEU A 46 6.19 3.47 3.03
N GLN A 47 7.11 3.30 3.99
CA GLN A 47 7.67 4.41 4.77
C GLN A 47 8.39 5.46 3.91
N PHE A 48 8.74 5.12 2.66
CA PHE A 48 9.37 6.03 1.70
C PHE A 48 8.38 6.54 0.63
N CYS A 49 7.09 6.23 0.79
CA CYS A 49 6.02 6.67 -0.10
C CYS A 49 5.23 7.81 0.57
N GLY A 50 4.59 8.66 -0.21
CA GLY A 50 3.79 9.78 0.31
C GLY A 50 3.71 10.95 -0.67
N LEU A 51 3.67 12.17 -0.14
CA LEU A 51 3.68 13.40 -0.91
C LEU A 51 5.05 13.67 -1.57
N PRO A 52 5.05 14.30 -2.76
CA PRO A 52 6.28 14.75 -3.40
C PRO A 52 6.94 15.87 -2.57
N GLY A 53 8.21 15.70 -2.23
CA GLY A 53 8.95 16.64 -1.37
C GLY A 53 9.95 15.93 -0.48
N GLY A 54 9.56 14.74 0.02
CA GLY A 54 10.44 13.86 0.79
C GLY A 54 10.73 14.37 2.20
N TYR A 55 9.98 15.37 2.70
CA TYR A 55 10.07 15.74 4.11
C TYR A 55 9.46 14.64 4.99
N PRO A 56 9.91 14.49 6.25
CA PRO A 56 9.39 13.43 7.13
C PRO A 56 7.85 13.43 7.25
N ASP A 57 7.23 14.61 7.29
CA ASP A 57 5.77 14.74 7.39
C ASP A 57 5.03 14.48 6.06
N ASP A 58 5.76 14.40 4.95
CA ASP A 58 5.19 14.09 3.63
C ASP A 58 5.01 12.58 3.43
N LEU A 59 5.72 11.75 4.18
CA LEU A 59 5.78 10.30 3.99
C LEU A 59 4.76 9.57 4.87
N PHE A 60 4.34 8.39 4.44
CA PHE A 60 3.60 7.48 5.30
C PHE A 60 4.47 7.09 6.49
N ASP A 61 3.89 7.17 7.67
CA ASP A 61 4.60 6.94 8.91
C ASP A 61 4.16 5.61 9.53
N VAL A 62 5.15 4.75 9.77
CA VAL A 62 5.02 3.42 10.37
C VAL A 62 6.18 3.22 11.33
N ASP A 63 5.86 2.91 12.58
CA ASP A 63 6.87 2.53 13.56
C ASP A 63 7.30 1.08 13.34
N LEU A 64 8.32 0.87 12.50
CA LEU A 64 8.81 -0.47 12.16
C LEU A 64 9.47 -1.18 13.34
N GLU A 65 9.94 -0.46 14.36
CA GLU A 65 10.50 -1.08 15.57
C GLU A 65 9.35 -1.65 16.41
N ASP A 66 8.32 -0.85 16.71
CA ASP A 66 7.14 -1.32 17.43
C ASP A 66 6.43 -2.46 16.67
N VAL A 67 6.32 -2.36 15.34
CA VAL A 67 5.74 -3.44 14.52
C VAL A 67 6.49 -4.78 14.71
N ARG A 68 7.81 -4.75 14.89
CA ARG A 68 8.60 -5.97 15.11
C ARG A 68 8.49 -6.51 16.54
N GLU A 69 8.29 -5.64 17.52
CA GLU A 69 8.19 -6.00 18.93
C GLU A 69 6.76 -6.40 19.33
N SER A 70 5.79 -5.54 19.02
CA SER A 70 4.38 -5.67 19.40
C SER A 70 3.55 -6.43 18.37
N GLY A 71 3.98 -6.41 17.10
CA GLY A 71 3.21 -6.97 15.98
C GLY A 71 2.01 -6.11 15.57
N ARG A 72 1.81 -4.92 16.14
CA ARG A 72 0.73 -3.99 15.79
C ARG A 72 1.21 -2.97 14.78
N ILE A 73 0.33 -2.58 13.85
CA ILE A 73 0.64 -1.60 12.82
C ILE A 73 -0.13 -0.31 13.11
N GLU A 74 0.60 0.71 13.57
CA GLU A 74 0.12 2.09 13.59
C GLU A 74 0.56 2.76 12.28
N PHE A 75 -0.42 3.07 11.40
CA PHE A 75 -0.21 3.65 10.07
C PHE A 75 -0.72 5.09 10.05
N ARG A 76 0.17 6.06 9.86
CA ARG A 76 -0.11 7.51 9.93
C ARG A 76 0.19 8.21 8.60
N ASN A 77 -0.23 9.47 8.51
CA ASN A 77 -0.06 10.35 7.33
C ASN A 77 -0.75 9.82 6.05
N ALA A 78 -1.74 8.95 6.19
CA ALA A 78 -2.51 8.41 5.07
C ALA A 78 -3.65 9.34 4.60
N ASP A 79 -4.00 10.34 5.41
CA ASP A 79 -5.12 11.26 5.20
C ASP A 79 -5.02 12.05 3.89
N VAL A 80 -3.80 12.21 3.38
CA VAL A 80 -3.54 12.81 2.08
C VAL A 80 -4.27 12.09 0.94
N LEU A 81 -4.49 10.78 1.08
CA LEU A 81 -5.22 9.97 0.10
C LEU A 81 -6.74 10.09 0.24
N ALA A 82 -7.24 10.65 1.34
CA ALA A 82 -8.68 10.84 1.56
C ALA A 82 -9.24 12.07 0.82
N ARG A 83 -8.37 12.98 0.35
CA ARG A 83 -8.78 14.18 -0.38
C ARG A 83 -9.11 13.84 -1.84
N PRO A 84 -10.29 14.22 -2.37
CA PRO A 84 -10.62 13.99 -3.78
C PRO A 84 -9.60 14.62 -4.73
N LEU A 85 -9.09 13.83 -5.67
CA LEU A 85 -8.18 14.31 -6.71
C LEU A 85 -8.92 15.23 -7.69
N GLN A 86 -8.37 16.42 -7.95
CA GLN A 86 -8.86 17.33 -8.98
C GLN A 86 -8.09 17.09 -10.28
N LEU A 87 -8.51 16.10 -11.05
CA LEU A 87 -7.85 15.72 -12.30
C LEU A 87 -8.38 16.54 -13.49
N ARG A 88 -7.46 17.00 -14.34
CA ARG A 88 -7.80 17.52 -15.67
C ARG A 88 -8.19 16.36 -16.60
N PRO A 89 -8.94 16.60 -17.69
CA PRO A 89 -9.38 15.53 -18.59
C PRO A 89 -8.24 14.64 -19.12
N ALA A 90 -7.08 15.22 -19.45
CA ALA A 90 -5.92 14.46 -19.91
C ALA A 90 -5.30 13.58 -18.80
N GLU A 91 -5.28 14.07 -17.56
CA GLU A 91 -4.77 13.31 -16.41
C GLU A 91 -5.71 12.17 -16.06
N ALA A 92 -7.03 12.40 -16.12
CA ALA A 92 -8.02 11.36 -15.93
C ALA A 92 -7.89 10.25 -16.99
N ALA A 93 -7.71 10.61 -18.26
CA ALA A 93 -7.49 9.63 -19.33
C ALA A 93 -6.21 8.81 -19.13
N GLY A 94 -5.11 9.48 -18.74
CA GLY A 94 -3.85 8.80 -18.41
C GLY A 94 -4.00 7.85 -17.22
N LEU A 95 -4.70 8.27 -16.16
CA LEU A 95 -4.96 7.44 -14.99
C LEU A 95 -5.83 6.22 -15.34
N MET A 96 -6.88 6.38 -16.15
CA MET A 96 -7.69 5.23 -16.60
C MET A 96 -6.87 4.20 -17.38
N ALA A 97 -5.98 4.66 -18.28
CA ALA A 97 -5.10 3.76 -19.01
C ALA A 97 -4.12 3.02 -18.09
N ALA A 98 -3.49 3.73 -17.14
CA ALA A 98 -2.59 3.13 -16.16
C ALA A 98 -3.31 2.13 -15.24
N LEU A 99 -4.53 2.46 -14.77
CA LEU A 99 -5.34 1.55 -13.96
C LEU A 99 -5.74 0.28 -14.75
N GLY A 100 -6.00 0.40 -16.06
CA GLY A 100 -6.20 -0.75 -16.93
C GLY A 100 -5.02 -1.73 -16.88
N LEU A 101 -3.79 -1.22 -16.96
CA LEU A 101 -2.57 -2.04 -16.86
C LEU A 101 -2.44 -2.70 -15.48
N VAL A 102 -2.81 -2.00 -14.41
CA VAL A 102 -2.79 -2.56 -13.05
C VAL A 102 -3.82 -3.68 -12.90
N VAL A 103 -5.01 -3.53 -13.47
CA VAL A 103 -6.05 -4.58 -13.46
C VAL A 103 -5.58 -5.81 -14.22
N GLU A 104 -4.96 -5.65 -15.39
CA GLU A 104 -4.38 -6.76 -16.13
C GLU A 104 -3.26 -7.47 -15.34
N ALA A 105 -2.37 -6.69 -14.71
CA ALA A 105 -1.32 -7.21 -13.86
C ALA A 105 -1.85 -7.97 -12.63
N GLY A 106 -2.95 -7.51 -12.04
CA GLY A 106 -3.62 -8.16 -10.90
C GLY A 106 -4.40 -9.41 -11.30
N GLY A 107 -5.09 -9.39 -12.44
CA GLY A 107 -5.90 -10.51 -12.94
C GLY A 107 -5.08 -11.75 -13.32
N ALA A 108 -3.83 -11.57 -13.75
CA ALA A 108 -2.90 -12.69 -13.97
C ALA A 108 -2.57 -13.47 -12.68
N SER A 109 -2.75 -12.86 -11.50
CA SER A 109 -2.51 -13.51 -10.20
C SER A 109 -3.70 -14.36 -9.72
N ASP A 110 -4.92 -14.12 -10.21
CA ASP A 110 -6.15 -14.83 -9.81
C ASP A 110 -6.42 -16.05 -10.71
N ALA A 111 -5.92 -16.04 -11.95
CA ALA A 111 -6.09 -17.13 -12.92
C ALA A 111 -5.11 -18.32 -12.73
N ALA A 112 -4.19 -18.24 -11.77
CA ALA A 112 -3.15 -19.25 -11.51
C ALA A 112 -3.36 -20.05 -10.20
N ALA A 113 -4.54 -19.90 -9.56
CA ALA A 113 -5.00 -20.71 -8.44
C ALA A 113 -6.02 -21.77 -8.90
#